data_AF-A0A956L937-F1
#
_entry.id   AF-A0A956L937-F1
#
_cell.length_a   1.000
_cell.length_b   1.000
_cell.length_c   1.000
_cell.angle_alpha   90.00
_cell.angle_beta   90.00
_cell.angle_gamma   90.00
#
_symmetry.space_group_name_H-M   'P 1'
#
loop_
_entity.id
_entity.type
_entity.pdbx_description
1 polymer ?
#
loop_
_entity_poly.entity_id
_entity_poly.type
_entity_poly.pdbx_seq_one_letter_code
_entity_poly.pdbx_strand_id
1 'polypeptide(L)'
;RIDETITIYETKVLPTYQSLGDRHMLVVDRGYLALHLLTRNAKGDRKRAGSLLKMALADAKAMRLPEADVIVDIMIDQGFEIRDPG
;
A
#
# COMPACT_ATOMS: atom_id res chain seq x y z
N ARG A 1 16.71 0.38 22.14
CA ARG A 1 16.60 -0.92 21.45
C ARG A 1 16.43 -0.70 19.94
N ILE A 2 17.38 0.02 19.34
CA ILE A 2 17.38 0.37 17.90
C ILE A 2 18.05 -0.76 17.11
N ASP A 3 19.04 -1.41 17.71
CA ASP A 3 19.79 -2.52 17.10
C ASP A 3 18.91 -3.72 16.77
N GLU A 4 17.92 -4.03 17.60
CA GLU A 4 16.99 -5.14 17.32
C GLU A 4 16.01 -4.80 16.21
N THR A 5 15.62 -3.52 16.05
CA THR A 5 14.79 -3.07 14.93
C THR A 5 15.58 -3.09 13.61
N ILE A 6 16.83 -2.63 13.62
CA ILE A 6 17.73 -2.70 12.45
C ILE A 6 17.96 -4.16 12.06
N THR A 7 18.27 -5.03 13.03
CA THR A 7 18.50 -6.45 12.78
C THR A 7 17.27 -7.12 12.17
N ILE A 8 16.06 -6.84 12.69
CA ILE A 8 14.81 -7.38 12.11
C ILE A 8 14.63 -6.88 10.67
N TYR A 9 14.90 -5.60 10.42
CA TYR A 9 14.73 -5.03 9.09
C TYR A 9 15.68 -5.66 8.07
N GLU A 10 16.96 -5.81 8.41
CA GLU A 10 17.98 -6.38 7.53
C GLU A 10 17.81 -7.88 7.32
N THR A 11 17.43 -8.63 8.35
CA THR A 11 17.38 -10.10 8.28
C THR A 11 16.04 -10.67 7.83
N LYS A 12 14.95 -9.90 7.97
CA LYS A 12 13.59 -10.39 7.68
C LYS A 12 12.86 -9.55 6.64
N VAL A 13 12.88 -8.23 6.79
CA VAL A 13 12.07 -7.32 5.96
C VAL A 13 12.71 -7.11 4.58
N LEU A 14 13.96 -6.67 4.52
CA LEU A 14 14.67 -6.42 3.26
C LEU A 14 14.74 -7.66 2.34
N PRO A 15 15.08 -8.87 2.83
CA PRO A 15 15.09 -10.06 1.98
C PRO A 15 13.70 -10.41 1.45
N THR A 16 12.65 -10.16 2.24
CA THR A 16 11.27 -10.38 1.83
C THR A 16 10.91 -9.43 0.68
N TYR A 17 11.20 -8.13 0.81
CA TYR A 17 10.98 -7.16 -0.27
C TYR A 17 11.79 -7.50 -1.52
N GLN A 18 13.06 -7.90 -1.38
CA GLN A 18 13.87 -8.35 -2.51
C GLN A 18 13.27 -9.56 -3.22
N SER A 19 12.73 -10.53 -2.48
CA SER A 19 12.10 -11.72 -3.07
C SER A 19 10.77 -11.42 -3.78
N LEU A 20 10.05 -10.40 -3.31
CA LEU A 20 8.77 -9.97 -3.90
C LEU A 20 8.97 -9.09 -5.15
N GLY A 21 10.10 -8.39 -5.24
CA GLY A 21 10.53 -7.64 -6.42
C GLY A 21 9.45 -6.71 -6.97
N ASP A 22 9.19 -6.81 -8.27
CA ASP A 22 8.23 -5.97 -9.01
C ASP A 22 6.81 -5.97 -8.43
N ARG A 23 6.40 -7.06 -7.75
CA ARG A 23 5.06 -7.15 -7.16
C ARG A 23 4.90 -6.24 -5.94
N HIS A 24 5.94 -6.13 -5.12
CA HIS A 24 5.97 -5.18 -4.01
C HIS A 24 5.99 -3.74 -4.54
N MET A 25 6.84 -3.45 -5.52
CA MET A 25 6.89 -2.13 -6.17
C MET A 25 5.54 -1.72 -6.76
N LEU A 26 4.81 -2.66 -7.37
CA LEU A 26 3.49 -2.37 -7.93
C LEU A 26 2.45 -1.95 -6.87
N VAL A 27 2.53 -2.49 -5.65
CA VAL A 27 1.69 -2.04 -4.51
C VAL A 27 2.03 -0.60 -4.14
N VAL A 28 3.32 -0.32 -3.99
CA VAL A 28 3.85 1.00 -3.61
C VAL A 28 3.49 2.05 -4.66
N ASP A 29 3.73 1.77 -5.94
CA ASP A 29 3.47 2.69 -7.05
C ASP A 29 1.98 3.03 -7.19
N ARG A 30 1.09 2.04 -6.97
CA ARG A 30 -0.36 2.29 -6.96
C ARG A 30 -0.78 3.18 -5.81
N GLY A 31 -0.18 3.00 -4.63
CA GLY A 31 -0.39 3.88 -3.48
C GLY A 31 0.03 5.32 -3.78
N TYR A 32 1.24 5.52 -4.29
CA TYR A 32 1.72 6.85 -4.68
C TYR A 32 0.86 7.50 -5.76
N LEU A 33 0.51 6.76 -6.81
CA LEU A 33 -0.35 7.29 -7.87
C LEU A 33 -1.73 7.69 -7.33
N ALA A 34 -2.30 6.91 -6.41
CA ALA A 34 -3.56 7.27 -5.77
C ALA A 34 -3.44 8.58 -4.97
N LEU A 35 -2.37 8.76 -4.19
CA LEU A 35 -2.10 9.99 -3.44
C LEU A 35 -1.92 11.19 -4.38
N HIS A 36 -1.20 11.03 -5.49
CA HIS A 36 -1.05 12.08 -6.49
C HIS A 36 -2.38 12.47 -7.14
N LEU A 37 -3.24 11.50 -7.45
CA LEU A 37 -4.57 11.77 -7.99
C LEU A 37 -5.46 12.49 -6.97
N LEU A 38 -5.42 12.09 -5.71
CA LEU A 38 -6.17 12.76 -4.64
C LEU A 38 -5.69 14.20 -4.43
N THR A 39 -4.38 14.42 -4.48
CA THR A 39 -3.78 15.76 -4.39
C THR A 39 -4.16 16.63 -5.58
N ARG A 40 -4.13 16.06 -6.80
CA ARG A 40 -4.49 16.78 -8.04
C ARG A 40 -5.96 17.16 -8.09
N ASN A 41 -6.84 16.33 -7.52
CA ASN A 41 -8.27 16.57 -7.38
C ASN A 41 -9.01 16.97 -8.67
N ALA A 42 -8.59 16.43 -9.82
CA ALA A 42 -9.30 16.65 -11.08
C ALA A 42 -10.55 15.75 -11.17
N LYS A 43 -11.47 16.08 -12.09
CA LYS A 43 -12.68 15.28 -12.33
C LYS A 43 -12.30 13.83 -12.65
N GLY A 44 -12.77 12.89 -11.83
CA GLY A 44 -12.53 11.46 -11.99
C GLY A 44 -11.34 10.91 -11.20
N ASP A 45 -10.48 11.77 -10.65
CA ASP A 45 -9.30 11.35 -9.89
C ASP A 45 -9.66 10.57 -8.64
N ARG A 46 -10.65 11.06 -7.88
CA ARG A 46 -11.13 10.37 -6.67
C ARG A 46 -11.58 8.93 -6.96
N LYS A 47 -12.30 8.70 -8.07
CA LYS A 47 -12.73 7.36 -8.48
C LYS A 47 -11.51 6.48 -8.81
N ARG A 48 -10.56 7.00 -9.59
CA ARG A 48 -9.38 6.25 -10.00
C ARG A 48 -8.44 5.96 -8.83
N ALA A 49 -8.25 6.91 -7.92
CA ALA A 49 -7.52 6.73 -6.68
C ALA A 49 -8.14 5.61 -5.83
N GLY A 50 -9.47 5.61 -5.65
CA GLY A 50 -10.16 4.54 -4.93
C GLY A 50 -9.96 3.15 -5.55
N SER A 51 -9.97 3.04 -6.89
CA SER A 51 -9.67 1.77 -7.57
C SER A 51 -8.22 1.32 -7.36
N LEU A 52 -7.26 2.25 -7.42
CA LEU A 52 -5.84 1.95 -7.20
C LEU A 52 -5.58 1.50 -5.76
N LEU A 53 -6.16 2.17 -4.76
CA LEU A 53 -6.04 1.80 -3.35
C LEU A 53 -6.63 0.42 -3.08
N LYS A 54 -7.79 0.09 -3.68
CA LYS A 54 -8.39 -1.25 -3.54
C LYS A 54 -7.50 -2.35 -4.12
N MET A 55 -6.92 -2.13 -5.30
CA MET A 55 -5.98 -3.09 -5.92
C MET A 55 -4.71 -3.23 -5.09
N ALA A 56 -4.14 -2.11 -4.62
CA ALA A 56 -2.95 -2.12 -3.78
C ALA A 56 -3.21 -2.86 -2.45
N LEU A 57 -4.38 -2.64 -1.83
CA LEU A 57 -4.78 -3.31 -0.59
C LEU A 57 -4.92 -4.82 -0.78
N ALA A 58 -5.59 -5.26 -1.85
CA ALA A 58 -5.77 -6.67 -2.14
C ALA A 58 -4.43 -7.39 -2.34
N ASP A 59 -3.54 -6.78 -3.13
CA ASP A 59 -2.20 -7.32 -3.39
C ASP A 59 -1.33 -7.32 -2.12
N ALA A 60 -1.38 -6.25 -1.33
CA ALA A 60 -0.66 -6.17 -0.06
C ALA A 60 -1.12 -7.25 0.93
N LYS A 61 -2.44 -7.46 1.07
CA LYS A 61 -2.99 -8.54 1.90
C LYS A 61 -2.55 -9.93 1.40
N ALA A 62 -2.63 -10.18 0.09
CA ALA A 62 -2.23 -11.45 -0.50
C ALA A 62 -0.74 -11.78 -0.26
N MET A 63 0.11 -10.75 -0.25
CA MET A 63 1.55 -10.87 0.00
C MET A 63 1.92 -10.73 1.50
N ARG A 64 0.94 -10.50 2.38
CA ARG A 64 1.14 -10.24 3.83
C ARG A 64 2.13 -9.10 4.10
N LEU A 65 2.00 -8.06 3.29
CA LEU A 65 2.82 -6.87 3.34
C LEU A 65 2.33 -5.90 4.42
N PRO A 66 3.22 -5.27 5.20
CA PRO A 66 2.84 -4.26 6.19
C PRO A 66 2.17 -3.02 5.55
N GLU A 67 2.40 -2.77 4.27
CA GLU A 67 1.76 -1.71 3.48
C GLU A 67 0.23 -1.84 3.46
N ALA A 68 -0.35 -3.02 3.74
CA ALA A 68 -1.80 -3.19 3.82
C ALA A 68 -2.43 -2.26 4.88
N ASP A 69 -1.79 -2.11 6.04
CA ASP A 69 -2.29 -1.25 7.12
C ASP A 69 -2.20 0.23 6.71
N VAL A 70 -1.08 0.62 6.10
CA VAL A 70 -0.88 1.98 5.58
C VAL A 70 -1.93 2.34 4.52
N ILE A 71 -2.24 1.40 3.62
CA ILE A 71 -3.26 1.63 2.58
C ILE A 71 -4.66 1.76 3.20
N VAL A 72 -4.97 0.97 4.24
CA VAL A 72 -6.21 1.09 5.02
C VAL A 72 -6.33 2.47 5.65
N ASP A 73 -5.28 2.96 6.31
CA ASP A 73 -5.26 4.28 6.94
C ASP A 73 -5.50 5.39 5.91
N ILE A 74 -4.80 5.35 4.77
CA ILE A 74 -5.04 6.27 3.65
C ILE A 74 -6.49 6.21 3.18
N MET A 75 -7.07 5.01 3.04
CA MET A 75 -8.45 4.87 2.61
C MET A 75 -9.43 5.48 3.62
N ILE A 76 -9.22 5.28 4.92
CA ILE A 76 -10.02 5.88 5.99
C ILE A 76 -9.92 7.40 5.96
N ASP A 77 -8.70 7.93 5.97
CA ASP A 77 -8.44 9.38 5.99
C ASP A 77 -9.06 10.10 4.79
N GLN A 78 -9.13 9.42 3.65
CA GLN A 78 -9.69 9.95 2.41
C GLN A 78 -11.19 9.66 2.26
N GLY A 79 -11.81 8.98 3.22
CA GLY A 79 -13.23 8.65 3.25
C GLY A 79 -13.65 7.62 2.20
N PHE A 80 -12.80 6.64 1.91
CA PHE A 80 -13.15 5.50 1.06
C PHE A 80 -13.70 4.34 1.90
N GLU A 81 -14.71 3.65 1.36
CA GLU A 81 -15.21 2.42 1.97
C GLU A 81 -14.20 1.27 1.81
N ILE A 82 -13.89 0.63 2.94
CA ILE A 82 -13.13 -0.61 3.01
C ILE A 82 -14.14 -1.74 3.09
N ARG A 83 -14.49 -2.32 1.94
CA ARG A 83 -15.16 -3.63 1.91
C ARG A 83 -14.10 -4.68 1.66
N ASP A 84 -13.93 -5.60 2.60
CA ASP A 84 -13.20 -6.83 2.34
C ASP A 84 -14.03 -7.67 1.35
N PRO A 85 -13.51 -8.03 0.17
CA PRO A 85 -14.03 -9.17 -0.54
C PRO A 85 -13.59 -10.39 0.27
N GLY A 86 -14.53 -10.98 1.01
CA GLY A 86 -14.32 -12.26 1.69
C GLY A 86 -13.91 -13.37 0.73
#